data_AF-A0A836V6E8-F1
#
_entry.id   AF-A0A836V6E8-F1
#
_cell.length_a   1.000
_cell.length_b   1.000
_cell.length_c   1.000
_cell.angle_alpha   90.00
_cell.angle_beta   90.00
_cell.angle_gamma   90.00
#
_symmetry.space_group_name_H-M   'P 1'
#
loop_
_entity.id
_entity.type
_entity.pdbx_description
1 polymer ?
#
loop_
_entity_poly.entity_id
_entity_poly.type
_entity_poly.pdbx_seq_one_letter_code
_entity_poly.pdbx_strand_id
1 'polypeptide(L)'
;MRWPGLGDPRKRRKTFRFLILLLIIGVSVGVASSVLQGFLGQSDPLKVCINDRNTPYKITATLELRVDGNKAAVPANIGFDNVEEDGLFDSVCQRTLYTITDDGVIYAEWEEEYPFEIGHFLWIWDFPLKDMDLSKSRIIVNGVESKLFINEPLVQGYHYKAEFTTKEHEESKDTDFLPPDL
;
A
#
# COMPACT_ATOMS: atom_id res chain seq x y z
N MET A 1 29.85 33.37 11.39
CA MET A 1 28.61 33.76 12.10
C MET A 1 28.94 34.03 13.57
N ARG A 2 28.77 35.26 14.07
CA ARG A 2 29.01 35.64 15.48
C ARG A 2 27.71 35.43 16.25
N TRP A 3 27.67 34.40 17.08
CA TRP A 3 26.52 34.11 17.95
C TRP A 3 26.39 35.20 19.03
N PRO A 4 25.26 35.94 19.12
CA PRO A 4 25.12 37.01 20.09
C PRO A 4 24.97 36.41 21.50
N GLY A 5 25.91 36.72 22.39
CA GLY A 5 25.81 36.38 23.82
C GLY A 5 26.89 35.49 24.43
N LEU A 6 27.92 35.06 23.68
CA LEU A 6 29.01 34.24 24.23
C LEU A 6 30.20 35.02 24.83
N GLY A 7 30.23 36.34 24.70
CA GLY A 7 31.35 37.18 25.16
C GLY A 7 31.41 37.43 26.68
N ASP A 8 30.33 37.17 27.42
CA ASP A 8 30.24 37.39 28.87
C ASP A 8 29.99 36.04 29.60
N PRO A 9 30.90 35.61 30.50
CA PRO A 9 30.82 34.31 31.16
C PRO A 9 29.57 34.12 32.03
N ARG A 10 28.98 35.18 32.58
CA ARG A 10 27.74 35.08 33.39
C ARG A 10 26.50 34.89 32.51
N LYS A 11 26.46 35.49 31.32
CA LYS A 11 25.37 35.31 30.35
C LYS A 11 25.48 33.96 29.62
N ARG A 12 26.69 33.51 29.30
CA ARG A 12 26.98 32.22 28.68
C ARG A 12 26.36 31.05 29.45
N ARG A 13 26.51 31.00 30.78
CA ARG A 13 25.94 29.92 31.61
C ARG A 13 24.41 29.85 31.56
N LYS A 14 23.73 31.00 31.42
CA LYS A 14 22.27 31.05 31.28
C LYS A 14 21.84 30.56 29.89
N THR A 15 22.51 31.02 28.83
CA THR A 15 22.21 30.61 27.46
C THR A 15 22.41 29.10 27.25
N PHE A 16 23.50 28.52 27.78
CA PHE A 16 23.71 27.06 27.69
C PHE A 16 22.65 26.26 28.45
N ARG A 17 22.17 26.74 29.62
CA ARG A 17 21.07 26.08 30.33
C ARG A 17 19.77 26.08 29.53
N PHE A 18 19.45 27.20 28.88
CA PHE A 18 18.27 27.27 28.00
C PHE A 18 18.38 26.34 26.80
N LEU A 19 19.53 26.26 26.15
CA LEU A 19 19.73 25.37 25.01
C LEU A 19 19.66 23.89 25.39
N ILE A 20 20.21 23.51 26.55
CA ILE A 20 20.11 22.13 27.05
C ILE A 20 18.65 21.78 27.36
N LEU A 21 17.89 22.69 27.98
CA LEU A 21 16.47 22.49 28.23
C LEU A 21 15.67 22.31 26.93
N LEU A 22 15.92 23.16 25.93
CA LEU A 22 15.28 23.04 24.62
C LEU A 22 15.64 21.73 23.90
N LEU A 23 16.90 21.30 24.01
CA LEU A 23 17.36 20.04 23.43
C LEU A 23 16.70 18.83 24.11
N ILE A 24 16.59 18.83 25.45
CA ILE A 24 15.92 17.74 26.18
C ILE A 24 14.44 17.65 25.79
N ILE A 25 13.74 18.78 25.72
CA ILE A 25 12.31 18.81 25.33
C ILE A 25 12.16 18.36 23.86
N GLY A 26 13.03 18.83 22.96
CA GLY A 26 13.00 18.42 21.56
C GLY A 26 13.23 16.92 21.37
N VAL A 27 14.22 16.37 22.08
CA VAL A 27 14.52 14.92 22.04
C VAL A 27 13.40 14.11 22.68
N SER A 28 12.84 14.55 23.81
CA SER A 28 11.78 13.79 24.49
C SER A 28 10.51 13.69 23.65
N VAL A 29 10.11 14.78 22.98
CA VAL A 29 8.94 14.77 22.09
C VAL A 29 9.21 13.94 20.82
N GLY A 30 10.41 14.03 20.24
CA GLY A 30 10.79 13.24 19.06
C GLY A 30 10.83 11.74 19.32
N VAL A 31 11.39 11.32 20.46
CA VAL A 31 11.45 9.89 20.85
C VAL A 31 10.05 9.37 21.20
N ALA A 32 9.24 10.14 21.94
CA ALA A 32 7.87 9.72 22.26
C ALA A 32 7.01 9.56 20.98
N SER A 33 7.13 10.47 20.02
CA SER A 33 6.37 10.39 18.77
C SER A 33 6.77 9.20 17.89
N SER A 34 8.06 8.87 17.83
CA SER A 34 8.56 7.75 17.02
C SER A 34 8.18 6.38 17.61
N VAL A 35 8.21 6.25 18.94
CA VAL A 35 7.75 5.03 19.63
C VAL A 35 6.24 4.80 19.45
N LEU A 36 5.43 5.87 19.56
CA LEU A 36 3.98 5.77 19.36
C LEU A 36 3.61 5.42 17.91
N GLN A 37 4.30 6.00 16.93
CA GLN A 37 4.09 5.66 15.52
C GLN A 37 4.50 4.21 15.21
N GLY A 38 5.59 3.71 15.80
CA GLY A 38 6.00 2.32 15.68
C GLY A 38 4.98 1.33 16.27
N PHE A 39 4.37 1.67 17.41
CA PHE A 39 3.35 0.82 18.04
C PHE A 39 2.00 0.85 17.30
N LEU A 40 1.57 2.01 16.80
CA LEU A 40 0.32 2.12 16.03
C LEU A 40 0.42 1.49 14.64
N GLY A 41 1.62 1.44 14.04
CA GLY A 41 1.85 0.74 12.78
C GLY A 41 1.71 -0.79 12.88
N GLN A 42 1.87 -1.36 14.08
CA GLN A 42 1.82 -2.81 14.34
C GLN A 42 0.41 -3.41 14.35
N SER A 43 -0.63 -2.57 14.34
CA SER A 43 -2.03 -2.97 14.35
C SER A 43 -2.76 -2.69 13.03
N ASP A 44 -2.08 -2.16 12.02
CA ASP A 44 -2.70 -1.94 10.70
C ASP A 44 -2.57 -3.23 9.86
N PRO A 45 -3.66 -3.98 9.62
CA PRO A 45 -3.62 -5.25 8.89
C PRO A 45 -3.02 -5.09 7.50
N LEU A 46 -3.11 -3.92 6.86
CA LEU A 46 -2.62 -3.74 5.50
C LEU A 46 -1.09 -3.59 5.43
N LYS A 47 -0.43 -3.31 6.57
CA LYS A 47 1.00 -2.98 6.60
C LYS A 47 1.87 -4.00 7.30
N VAL A 48 1.30 -4.88 8.11
CA VAL A 48 2.07 -5.79 8.96
C VAL A 48 2.26 -7.17 8.34
N CYS A 49 3.30 -7.84 8.81
CA CYS A 49 3.56 -9.25 8.52
C CYS A 49 2.70 -10.14 9.43
N ILE A 50 2.15 -11.22 8.89
CA ILE A 50 1.31 -12.18 9.64
C ILE A 50 2.02 -13.49 9.99
N ASN A 51 3.29 -13.65 9.63
CA ASN A 51 4.05 -14.90 9.77
C ASN A 51 3.97 -15.53 11.17
N ASP A 52 4.05 -14.72 12.22
CA ASP A 52 4.04 -15.17 13.62
C ASP A 52 2.71 -14.92 14.34
N ARG A 53 1.65 -14.60 13.58
CA ARG A 53 0.33 -14.23 14.13
C ARG A 53 -0.65 -15.39 13.97
N ASN A 54 -1.58 -15.50 14.93
CA ASN A 54 -2.68 -16.46 14.81
C ASN A 54 -3.84 -15.79 14.06
N THR A 55 -4.08 -16.21 12.83
CA THR A 55 -5.09 -15.62 11.92
C THR A 55 -6.31 -16.53 11.72
N PRO A 56 -7.27 -16.59 12.67
CA PRO A 56 -8.47 -17.42 12.51
C PRO A 56 -9.44 -16.88 11.45
N TYR A 57 -9.42 -15.58 11.16
CA TYR A 57 -10.27 -14.99 10.13
C TYR A 57 -9.60 -15.16 8.77
N LYS A 58 -10.24 -15.93 7.90
CA LYS A 58 -9.72 -16.28 6.57
C LYS A 58 -10.79 -16.08 5.50
N ILE A 59 -10.43 -15.37 4.45
CA ILE A 59 -11.23 -15.21 3.24
C ILE A 59 -10.42 -15.73 2.05
N THR A 60 -11.08 -16.45 1.16
CA THR A 60 -10.56 -16.83 -0.14
C THR A 60 -11.49 -16.31 -1.21
N ALA A 61 -10.96 -15.55 -2.16
CA ALA A 61 -11.68 -15.02 -3.31
C ALA A 61 -10.85 -15.21 -4.58
N THR A 62 -11.46 -15.00 -5.74
CA THR A 62 -10.76 -15.11 -7.04
C THR A 62 -10.84 -13.81 -7.80
N LEU A 63 -9.76 -13.44 -8.49
CA LEU A 63 -9.65 -12.24 -9.30
C LEU A 63 -9.25 -12.58 -10.73
N GLU A 64 -10.10 -12.21 -11.68
CA GLU A 64 -9.75 -12.14 -13.09
C GLU A 64 -9.44 -10.68 -13.47
N LEU A 65 -8.24 -10.42 -13.99
CA LEU A 65 -7.85 -9.10 -14.46
C LEU A 65 -7.94 -9.01 -16.00
N ARG A 66 -8.53 -7.92 -16.49
CA ARG A 66 -8.44 -7.50 -17.88
C ARG A 66 -7.99 -6.06 -18.00
N VAL A 67 -7.03 -5.80 -18.88
CA VAL A 67 -6.53 -4.46 -19.19
C VAL A 67 -6.71 -4.23 -20.68
N ASP A 68 -7.41 -3.16 -21.05
CA ASP A 68 -7.73 -2.81 -22.44
C ASP A 68 -8.42 -3.95 -23.20
N GLY A 69 -9.28 -4.69 -22.51
CA GLY A 69 -10.01 -5.85 -23.05
C GLY A 69 -9.20 -7.14 -23.12
N ASN A 70 -7.89 -7.10 -22.91
CA ASN A 70 -7.02 -8.27 -22.91
C ASN A 70 -6.94 -8.89 -21.51
N LYS A 71 -6.92 -10.23 -21.43
CA LYS A 71 -6.70 -10.92 -20.15
C LYS A 71 -5.27 -10.65 -19.67
N ALA A 72 -5.16 -10.13 -18.45
CA ALA A 72 -3.89 -9.94 -17.77
C ALA A 72 -3.71 -11.02 -16.69
N ALA A 73 -2.47 -11.50 -16.52
CA ALA A 73 -2.15 -12.44 -15.47
C ALA A 73 -2.10 -11.72 -14.12
N VAL A 74 -2.60 -12.36 -13.07
CA VAL A 74 -2.35 -11.96 -11.69
C VAL A 74 -1.10 -12.71 -11.23
N PRO A 75 0.00 -12.03 -10.88
CA PRO A 75 1.22 -12.68 -10.42
C PRO A 75 1.02 -13.55 -9.18
N ALA A 76 1.83 -14.60 -9.09
CA ALA A 76 2.05 -15.33 -7.85
C ALA A 76 2.87 -14.49 -6.86
N ASN A 77 2.77 -14.83 -5.57
CA ASN A 77 3.54 -14.23 -4.47
C ASN A 77 3.32 -12.72 -4.29
N ILE A 78 2.14 -12.20 -4.65
CA ILE A 78 1.73 -10.86 -4.23
C ILE A 78 1.61 -10.85 -2.72
N GLY A 79 2.07 -9.79 -2.05
CA GLY A 79 2.01 -9.67 -0.60
C GLY A 79 3.09 -10.47 0.14
N PHE A 80 4.16 -10.89 -0.54
CA PHE A 80 5.36 -11.44 0.07
C PHE A 80 6.53 -10.49 -0.15
N ASP A 81 6.94 -9.79 0.90
CA ASP A 81 8.08 -8.87 0.86
C ASP A 81 9.30 -9.52 1.50
N ASN A 82 10.47 -9.38 0.88
CA ASN A 82 11.72 -9.73 1.55
C ASN A 82 12.02 -8.65 2.58
N VAL A 83 12.18 -9.04 3.85
CA VAL A 83 12.58 -8.13 4.91
C VAL A 83 13.97 -8.55 5.37
N GLU A 84 14.92 -7.62 5.21
CA GLU A 84 16.23 -7.75 5.84
C GLU A 84 16.05 -7.50 7.35
N GLU A 85 15.90 -8.57 8.13
CA GLU A 85 15.78 -8.47 9.57
C GLU A 85 17.18 -8.51 10.20
N ASP A 86 17.64 -7.34 10.68
CA ASP A 86 18.85 -7.11 11.48
C ASP A 86 20.10 -7.90 11.02
N GLY A 87 20.28 -8.05 9.71
CA GLY A 87 21.48 -8.62 9.08
C GLY A 87 21.75 -10.09 9.36
N LEU A 88 20.78 -10.86 9.85
CA LEU A 88 21.00 -12.26 10.23
C LEU A 88 20.17 -13.28 9.43
N PHE A 89 18.97 -12.93 8.93
CA PHE A 89 18.16 -13.79 8.06
C PHE A 89 17.29 -12.96 7.11
N ASP A 90 17.17 -13.39 5.84
CA ASP A 90 16.08 -12.97 4.95
C ASP A 90 14.80 -13.65 5.44
N SER A 91 13.97 -12.93 6.20
CA SER A 91 12.63 -13.39 6.53
C SER A 91 11.65 -12.86 5.49
N VAL A 92 10.81 -13.74 4.94
CA VAL A 92 9.78 -13.33 3.98
C VAL A 92 8.57 -12.85 4.78
N CYS A 93 8.29 -11.56 4.74
CA CYS A 93 7.10 -10.96 5.31
C CYS A 93 5.89 -11.31 4.44
N GLN A 94 4.99 -12.12 4.98
CA GLN A 94 3.68 -12.38 4.39
C GLN A 94 2.70 -11.33 4.89
N ARG A 95 2.07 -10.60 3.96
CA ARG A 95 1.00 -9.63 4.23
C ARG A 95 -0.34 -10.33 4.44
N THR A 96 -1.32 -9.58 4.94
CA THR A 96 -2.68 -10.07 5.16
C THR A 96 -3.41 -10.45 3.89
N LEU A 97 -3.16 -9.75 2.78
CA LEU A 97 -3.70 -10.06 1.46
C LEU A 97 -2.57 -10.54 0.55
N TYR A 98 -2.71 -11.73 -0.02
CA TYR A 98 -1.65 -12.34 -0.81
C TYR A 98 -2.16 -13.32 -1.86
N THR A 99 -1.31 -13.65 -2.82
CA THR A 99 -1.49 -14.75 -3.78
C THR A 99 -0.38 -15.77 -3.62
N ILE A 100 -0.70 -17.06 -3.77
CA ILE A 100 0.30 -18.13 -3.77
C ILE A 100 0.68 -18.50 -5.21
N THR A 101 -0.32 -18.52 -6.09
CA THR A 101 -0.25 -18.95 -7.48
C THR A 101 -0.70 -17.85 -8.43
N ASP A 102 -0.45 -18.04 -9.73
CA ASP A 102 -0.79 -17.10 -10.80
C ASP A 102 -2.22 -17.30 -11.37
N ASP A 103 -3.04 -18.07 -10.66
CA ASP A 103 -4.43 -18.39 -10.98
C ASP A 103 -5.41 -17.29 -10.54
N GLY A 104 -4.92 -16.27 -9.84
CA GLY A 104 -5.72 -15.14 -9.35
C GLY A 104 -6.49 -15.45 -8.07
N VAL A 105 -6.15 -16.52 -7.33
CA VAL A 105 -6.74 -16.77 -6.01
C VAL A 105 -6.12 -15.82 -4.98
N ILE A 106 -6.97 -14.99 -4.38
CA ILE A 106 -6.62 -14.05 -3.30
C ILE A 106 -6.94 -14.71 -1.97
N TYR A 107 -5.96 -14.68 -1.08
CA TYR A 107 -6.11 -15.05 0.32
C TYR A 107 -6.08 -13.78 1.16
N ALA A 108 -7.07 -13.62 2.05
CA ALA A 108 -7.08 -12.59 3.07
C ALA A 108 -7.09 -13.24 4.45
N GLU A 109 -6.12 -12.93 5.31
CA GLU A 109 -6.01 -13.51 6.63
C GLU A 109 -5.77 -12.44 7.70
N TRP A 110 -6.50 -12.54 8.82
CA TRP A 110 -6.30 -11.65 9.97
C TRP A 110 -6.69 -12.28 11.30
N GLU A 111 -6.33 -11.59 12.39
CA GLU A 111 -6.64 -11.99 13.77
C GLU A 111 -8.14 -11.91 14.08
N GLU A 112 -8.82 -10.91 13.52
CA GLU A 112 -10.23 -10.62 13.73
C GLU A 112 -10.94 -10.32 12.40
N GLU A 113 -12.27 -10.23 12.41
CA GLU A 113 -13.05 -9.83 11.24
C GLU A 113 -12.63 -8.43 10.79
N TYR A 114 -12.18 -8.34 9.54
CA TYR A 114 -11.74 -7.09 8.94
C TYR A 114 -12.39 -6.91 7.57
N PRO A 115 -12.90 -5.71 7.24
CA PRO A 115 -13.55 -5.42 5.97
C PRO A 115 -12.48 -5.20 4.89
N PHE A 116 -11.84 -6.28 4.45
CA PHE A 116 -10.94 -6.21 3.30
C PHE A 116 -11.74 -5.80 2.05
N GLU A 117 -11.10 -5.06 1.16
CA GLU A 117 -11.69 -4.56 -0.08
C GLU A 117 -10.76 -4.94 -1.23
N ILE A 118 -11.30 -5.03 -2.45
CA ILE A 118 -10.48 -5.37 -3.61
C ILE A 118 -9.38 -4.32 -3.85
N GLY A 119 -9.64 -3.06 -3.53
CA GLY A 119 -8.67 -1.97 -3.61
C GLY A 119 -7.48 -2.15 -2.66
N HIS A 120 -7.68 -2.73 -1.48
CA HIS A 120 -6.58 -3.06 -0.56
C HIS A 120 -5.62 -4.08 -1.18
N PHE A 121 -6.16 -5.08 -1.88
CA PHE A 121 -5.35 -6.07 -2.58
C PHE A 121 -4.57 -5.43 -3.75
N LEU A 122 -5.23 -4.62 -4.56
CA LEU A 122 -4.58 -3.90 -5.67
C LEU A 122 -3.47 -2.96 -5.16
N TRP A 123 -3.64 -2.38 -3.98
CA TRP A 123 -2.62 -1.55 -3.34
C TRP A 123 -1.42 -2.38 -2.86
N ILE A 124 -1.63 -3.53 -2.21
CA ILE A 124 -0.54 -4.43 -1.79
C ILE A 124 0.22 -5.00 -2.99
N TRP A 125 -0.47 -5.18 -4.12
CA TRP A 125 0.16 -5.58 -5.37
C TRP A 125 0.96 -4.45 -6.05
N ASP A 126 0.84 -3.19 -5.60
CA ASP A 126 1.34 -2.03 -6.36
C ASP A 126 0.78 -1.97 -7.79
N PHE A 127 -0.49 -2.37 -7.98
CA PHE A 127 -1.15 -2.26 -9.27
C PHE A 127 -1.23 -0.78 -9.70
N PRO A 128 -0.87 -0.43 -10.95
CA PRO A 128 -0.77 0.96 -11.40
C PRO A 128 -2.14 1.60 -11.68
N LEU A 129 -3.00 1.70 -10.66
CA LEU A 129 -4.33 2.33 -10.74
C LEU A 129 -4.26 3.78 -11.27
N LYS A 130 -3.14 4.48 -11.02
CA LYS A 130 -2.93 5.87 -11.47
C LYS A 130 -2.86 6.01 -12.98
N ASP A 131 -2.48 4.96 -13.69
CA ASP A 131 -2.31 4.96 -15.14
C ASP A 131 -3.60 4.50 -15.86
N MET A 132 -4.62 4.12 -15.09
CA MET A 132 -5.91 3.68 -15.59
C MET A 132 -6.92 4.84 -15.63
N ASP A 133 -7.80 4.81 -16.63
CA ASP A 133 -9.02 5.62 -16.68
C ASP A 133 -10.10 4.97 -15.82
N LEU A 134 -10.24 5.46 -14.59
CA LEU A 134 -11.20 4.94 -13.62
C LEU A 134 -12.67 5.13 -14.06
N SER A 135 -12.96 6.07 -14.97
CA SER A 135 -14.32 6.31 -15.46
C SER A 135 -14.80 5.24 -16.44
N LYS A 136 -13.85 4.58 -17.11
CA LYS A 136 -14.08 3.48 -18.06
C LYS A 136 -13.76 2.10 -17.46
N SER A 137 -13.19 2.09 -16.26
CA SER A 137 -12.86 0.87 -15.55
C SER A 137 -14.03 0.42 -14.68
N ARG A 138 -14.17 -0.89 -14.48
CA ARG A 138 -15.25 -1.46 -13.65
C ARG A 138 -14.82 -2.73 -12.94
N ILE A 139 -15.45 -2.99 -11.80
CA ILE A 139 -15.33 -4.24 -11.06
C ILE A 139 -16.67 -4.98 -11.18
N ILE A 140 -16.60 -6.24 -11.57
CA ILE A 140 -17.76 -7.13 -11.70
C ILE A 140 -17.61 -8.23 -10.66
N VAL A 141 -18.61 -8.41 -9.80
CA VAL A 141 -18.64 -9.42 -8.74
C VAL A 141 -19.69 -10.46 -9.08
N ASN A 142 -19.28 -11.72 -9.19
CA ASN A 142 -20.17 -12.84 -9.54
C ASN A 142 -21.05 -12.54 -10.78
N GLY A 143 -20.50 -11.80 -11.75
CA GLY A 143 -21.19 -11.41 -12.99
C GLY A 143 -22.02 -10.12 -12.92
N VAL A 144 -22.11 -9.45 -11.76
CA VAL A 144 -22.82 -8.18 -11.58
C VAL A 144 -21.85 -7.04 -11.36
N GLU A 145 -22.03 -5.93 -12.09
CA GLU A 145 -21.19 -4.74 -11.92
C GLU A 145 -21.39 -4.13 -10.53
N SER A 146 -20.28 -3.96 -9.80
CA SER A 146 -20.26 -3.34 -8.49
C SER A 146 -20.38 -1.83 -8.60
N LYS A 147 -21.22 -1.24 -7.73
CA LYS A 147 -21.32 0.22 -7.56
C LYS A 147 -20.23 0.80 -6.68
N LEU A 148 -19.56 -0.03 -5.88
CA LEU A 148 -18.49 0.37 -4.97
C LEU A 148 -17.12 0.34 -5.66
N PHE A 149 -17.04 -0.28 -6.83
CA PHE A 149 -15.83 -0.36 -7.64
C PHE A 149 -14.67 -0.98 -6.84
N ILE A 150 -13.55 -0.27 -6.64
CA ILE A 150 -12.41 -0.78 -5.86
C ILE A 150 -12.70 -0.88 -4.35
N ASN A 151 -13.75 -0.23 -3.86
CA ASN A 151 -14.15 -0.30 -2.45
C ASN A 151 -15.10 -1.48 -2.18
N GLU A 152 -15.27 -2.38 -3.14
CA GLU A 152 -16.10 -3.55 -2.97
C GLU A 152 -15.46 -4.51 -1.95
N PRO A 153 -16.19 -4.93 -0.91
CA PRO A 153 -15.65 -5.80 0.13
C PRO A 153 -15.32 -7.18 -0.43
N LEU A 154 -14.22 -7.76 0.06
CA LEU A 154 -13.84 -9.14 -0.20
C LEU A 154 -14.71 -10.08 0.63
N VAL A 155 -15.35 -11.03 -0.05
CA VAL A 155 -16.25 -12.02 0.55
C VAL A 155 -15.80 -13.42 0.17
N GLN A 156 -15.92 -14.35 1.13
CA GLN A 156 -15.57 -15.76 0.94
C GLN A 156 -16.26 -16.36 -0.29
N GLY A 157 -15.45 -16.93 -1.18
CA GLY A 157 -15.88 -17.66 -2.37
C GLY A 157 -16.31 -16.77 -3.53
N TYR A 158 -16.23 -15.44 -3.41
CA TYR A 158 -16.64 -14.56 -4.50
C TYR A 158 -15.62 -14.53 -5.64
N HIS A 159 -16.13 -14.32 -6.84
CA HIS A 159 -15.36 -14.10 -8.05
C HIS A 159 -15.44 -12.64 -8.47
N TYR A 160 -14.30 -11.99 -8.49
CA TYR A 160 -14.11 -10.61 -8.89
C TYR A 160 -13.49 -10.61 -10.29
N LYS A 161 -14.03 -9.78 -11.16
CA LYS A 161 -13.46 -9.50 -12.47
C LYS A 161 -13.22 -8.01 -12.58
N ALA A 162 -11.95 -7.63 -12.64
CA ALA A 162 -11.53 -6.25 -12.78
C ALA A 162 -11.22 -5.96 -14.24
N GLU A 163 -11.96 -5.02 -14.84
CA GLU A 163 -11.71 -4.54 -16.19
C GLU A 163 -11.20 -3.11 -16.11
N PHE A 164 -9.91 -2.91 -16.39
CA PHE A 164 -9.29 -1.60 -16.44
C PHE A 164 -9.04 -1.17 -17.88
N THR A 165 -9.14 0.14 -18.10
CA THR A 165 -8.76 0.78 -19.37
C THR A 165 -7.59 1.72 -19.10
N THR A 166 -6.52 1.65 -19.86
CA THR A 166 -5.38 2.57 -19.73
C THR A 166 -5.74 3.96 -20.27
N LYS A 167 -5.14 5.01 -19.71
CA LYS A 167 -5.35 6.39 -20.20
C LYS A 167 -4.83 6.59 -21.63
N GLU A 168 -3.77 5.87 -22.01
CA GLU A 168 -3.10 6.00 -23.31
C GLU A 168 -3.81 5.25 -24.46
N HIS A 169 -4.77 4.36 -24.15
CA HIS A 169 -5.48 3.59 -25.17
C HIS A 169 -6.24 4.45 -26.18
N GLU A 170 -6.62 5.69 -25.83
CA GLU A 170 -7.33 6.58 -26.75
C GLU A 170 -6.44 7.59 -27.49
N GLU A 171 -5.29 8.02 -26.94
CA GLU A 171 -4.38 8.93 -27.67
C GLU A 171 -3.77 8.25 -28.91
N SER A 172 -3.58 6.92 -28.87
CA SER A 172 -3.02 6.15 -29.98
C SER A 172 -3.98 5.88 -31.14
N LYS A 173 -5.31 6.06 -30.96
CA LYS A 173 -6.29 5.84 -32.05
C LYS A 173 -6.54 7.07 -32.92
N ASP A 174 -6.03 8.25 -32.53
CA ASP A 174 -6.43 9.53 -33.13
C ASP A 174 -5.33 10.27 -33.93
N THR A 175 -4.21 9.63 -34.26
CA THR A 175 -3.16 10.29 -35.08
C THR A 175 -2.52 9.41 -36.16
N ASP A 176 -3.33 8.77 -37.00
CA ASP A 176 -2.86 8.39 -38.35
C ASP A 176 -3.11 9.57 -39.30
N PHE A 177 -2.46 10.71 -39.02
CA PHE A 177 -2.36 11.82 -39.98
C PHE A 177 -1.36 11.42 -41.06
N LEU A 178 -1.78 10.55 -41.97
CA LEU A 178 -1.13 10.44 -43.27
C LEU A 178 -1.24 11.81 -43.95
N PRO A 179 -0.12 12.43 -44.38
CA PRO A 179 -0.20 13.64 -45.18
C PRO A 179 -1.02 13.35 -46.44
N PRO A 180 -1.97 14.21 -46.83
CA PRO A 180 -2.66 14.02 -48.09
C PRO A 180 -1.62 14.11 -49.22
N ASP A 181 -1.51 13.06 -50.03
CA ASP A 181 -0.78 13.10 -51.29
C ASP A 181 -1.43 14.17 -52.20
N LEU A 182 -0.68 15.25 -52.47
CA LEU A 182 -0.46 15.92 -53.78
C LEU A 182 0.09 17.35 -53.61
#